data_AF-A0A427R3M1-F1
#
_entry.id   AF-A0A427R3M1-F1
#
_cell.length_a   1.000
_cell.length_b   1.000
_cell.length_c   1.000
_cell.angle_alpha   90.00
_cell.angle_beta   90.00
_cell.angle_gamma   90.00
#
_symmetry.space_group_name_H-M   'P 1'
#
loop_
_entity.id
_entity.type
_entity.pdbx_description
1 polymer ?
#
loop_
_entity_poly.entity_id
_entity_poly.type
_entity_poly.pdbx_seq_one_letter_code
_entity_poly.pdbx_strand_id
1 'polypeptide(L)'
;MVQSDIFDAIKNIDEVRKIDDLYLVVDGESISEDPVESLIFEINKKFWVITVNHNFDEIELKVFSSLPNKAIQQRYSDNLSSLKGLEIGTMFAIVNERGYTDGIKLMLYDHSLKESKRNPFFAVLTIVALASGLQYELRKTGVDTYLI
;
A
#
# COMPACT_ATOMS: atom_id res chain seq x y z
N MET A 1 -8.49 10.42 -22.50
CA MET A 1 -7.88 9.66 -21.39
C MET A 1 -8.75 9.87 -20.17
N VAL A 2 -9.28 8.79 -19.59
CA VAL A 2 -9.84 8.85 -18.25
C VAL A 2 -8.67 8.52 -17.33
N GLN A 3 -8.03 9.56 -16.80
CA GLN A 3 -7.04 9.40 -15.74
C GLN A 3 -7.84 9.07 -14.49
N SER A 4 -7.88 7.79 -14.11
CA SER A 4 -8.50 7.37 -12.85
C SER A 4 -7.57 7.84 -11.73
N ASP A 5 -8.01 8.80 -10.92
CA ASP A 5 -7.24 9.24 -9.76
C ASP A 5 -7.29 8.13 -8.71
N ILE A 6 -6.14 7.55 -8.38
CA ILE A 6 -6.02 6.46 -7.40
C ILE A 6 -6.61 6.86 -6.03
N PHE A 7 -6.66 8.16 -5.72
CA PHE A 7 -7.23 8.66 -4.47
C PHE A 7 -8.75 8.72 -4.45
N ASP A 8 -9.44 8.64 -5.61
CA ASP A 8 -10.91 8.65 -5.66
C ASP A 8 -11.53 7.57 -4.77
N ALA A 9 -10.85 6.43 -4.63
CA ALA A 9 -11.28 5.33 -3.78
C ALA A 9 -11.36 5.69 -2.28
N ILE A 10 -10.70 6.76 -1.83
CA ILE A 10 -10.52 7.11 -0.42
C ILE A 10 -10.82 8.58 -0.07
N LYS A 11 -11.23 9.41 -1.03
CA LYS A 11 -11.47 10.86 -0.86
C LYS A 11 -12.45 11.22 0.25
N ASN A 12 -13.40 10.34 0.59
CA ASN A 12 -14.44 10.59 1.59
C ASN A 12 -14.26 9.78 2.89
N ILE A 13 -13.04 9.30 3.18
CA ILE A 13 -12.75 8.57 4.42
C ILE A 13 -12.14 9.53 5.43
N ASP A 14 -12.99 10.02 6.35
CA ASP A 14 -12.63 10.95 7.43
C ASP A 14 -12.07 10.26 8.68
N GLU A 15 -12.05 8.94 8.69
CA GLU A 15 -11.60 8.14 9.83
C GLU A 15 -10.07 7.97 9.84
N VAL A 16 -9.51 7.82 11.04
CA VAL A 16 -8.10 7.41 11.23
C VAL A 16 -7.89 6.06 10.55
N ARG A 17 -6.90 5.98 9.64
CA ARG A 17 -6.62 4.81 8.82
C ARG A 17 -5.64 3.89 9.53
N LYS A 18 -6.10 3.25 10.60
CA LYS A 18 -5.30 2.30 11.36
C LYS A 18 -5.25 0.95 10.62
N ILE A 19 -4.06 0.39 10.48
CA ILE A 19 -3.87 -0.93 9.88
C ILE A 19 -4.28 -1.99 10.91
N ASP A 20 -5.41 -2.63 10.68
CA ASP A 20 -5.91 -3.74 11.49
C ASP A 20 -5.19 -5.04 11.12
N ASP A 21 -5.08 -5.31 9.82
CA ASP A 21 -4.41 -6.48 9.27
C ASP A 21 -3.81 -6.17 7.88
N LEU A 22 -2.96 -7.07 7.38
CA LEU A 22 -2.34 -6.95 6.08
C LEU A 22 -2.16 -8.33 5.42
N TYR A 23 -2.42 -8.38 4.12
CA TYR A 23 -2.32 -9.59 3.31
C TYR A 23 -1.44 -9.33 2.09
N LEU A 24 -0.50 -10.22 1.83
CA LEU A 24 0.20 -10.30 0.56
C LEU A 24 -0.42 -11.42 -0.28
N VAL A 25 -0.73 -11.09 -1.52
CA VAL A 25 -1.32 -11.97 -2.53
C VAL A 25 -0.22 -12.20 -3.54
N VAL A 26 0.18 -13.45 -3.70
CA VAL A 26 1.29 -13.92 -4.53
C VAL A 26 0.72 -14.89 -5.55
N ASP A 27 1.08 -14.72 -6.83
CA ASP A 27 0.64 -15.64 -7.87
C ASP A 27 1.19 -17.06 -7.61
N GLY A 28 0.27 -18.01 -7.44
CA GLY A 28 0.60 -19.40 -7.15
C GLY A 28 1.05 -20.20 -8.37
N GLU A 29 0.93 -19.66 -9.59
CA GLU A 29 1.31 -20.36 -10.84
C GLU A 29 2.72 -20.02 -11.34
N SER A 30 3.43 -19.07 -10.71
CA SER A 30 4.74 -18.62 -11.19
C SER A 30 5.92 -19.44 -10.63
N ILE A 31 6.94 -19.69 -11.46
CA ILE A 31 8.11 -20.55 -11.14
C ILE A 31 9.36 -19.72 -10.77
N SER A 32 9.25 -18.39 -10.75
CA SER A 32 10.36 -17.47 -10.44
C SER A 32 9.94 -16.50 -9.36
N GLU A 33 10.67 -16.47 -8.23
CA GLU A 33 10.57 -15.47 -7.14
C GLU A 33 9.18 -14.79 -7.02
N ASP A 34 8.13 -15.62 -6.87
CA ASP A 34 6.78 -15.30 -6.36
C ASP A 34 6.41 -13.80 -6.39
N PRO A 35 6.04 -13.24 -7.56
CA PRO A 35 5.72 -11.83 -7.70
C PRO A 35 4.45 -11.49 -6.91
N VAL A 36 4.51 -10.42 -6.12
CA VAL A 36 3.36 -9.96 -5.34
C VAL A 36 2.33 -9.35 -6.28
N GLU A 37 1.18 -9.99 -6.46
CA GLU A 37 0.10 -9.49 -7.29
C GLU A 37 -0.70 -8.38 -6.60
N SER A 38 -0.88 -8.52 -5.29
CA SER A 38 -1.67 -7.56 -4.52
C SER A 38 -1.17 -7.41 -3.10
N LEU A 39 -1.30 -6.20 -2.59
CA LEU A 39 -1.09 -5.87 -1.19
C LEU A 39 -2.41 -5.33 -0.64
N ILE A 40 -2.94 -5.99 0.38
CA ILE A 40 -4.25 -5.67 0.95
C ILE A 40 -4.06 -5.20 2.38
N PHE A 41 -4.50 -3.99 2.69
CA PHE A 41 -4.64 -3.51 4.06
C PHE A 41 -6.08 -3.69 4.53
N GLU A 42 -6.27 -4.30 5.70
CA GLU A 42 -7.52 -4.12 6.44
C GLU A 42 -7.41 -2.84 7.28
N ILE A 43 -8.31 -1.89 7.03
CA ILE A 43 -8.37 -0.59 7.68
C ILE A 43 -9.83 -0.30 8.02
N ASN A 44 -10.15 -0.18 9.30
CA ASN A 44 -11.49 0.12 9.80
C ASN A 44 -12.55 -0.84 9.20
N LYS A 45 -12.25 -2.14 9.18
CA LYS A 45 -13.10 -3.19 8.59
C LYS A 45 -13.36 -3.04 7.09
N LYS A 46 -12.53 -2.28 6.39
CA LYS A 46 -12.51 -2.18 4.93
C LYS A 46 -11.20 -2.71 4.40
N PHE A 47 -11.24 -3.29 3.22
CA PHE A 47 -10.07 -3.91 2.58
C PHE A 47 -9.61 -3.02 1.44
N TRP A 48 -8.48 -2.35 1.65
CA TRP A 48 -7.81 -1.53 0.66
C TRP A 48 -6.88 -2.42 -0.14
N VAL A 49 -7.26 -2.70 -1.37
CA VAL A 49 -6.60 -3.67 -2.24
C VAL A 49 -5.82 -2.89 -3.28
N ILE A 50 -4.49 -2.99 -3.19
CA ILE A 50 -3.55 -2.38 -4.11
C ILE A 50 -3.06 -3.48 -5.05
N THR A 51 -3.21 -3.28 -6.36
CA THR A 51 -2.88 -4.29 -7.39
C THR A 51 -2.14 -3.66 -8.56
N VAL A 52 -1.42 -4.47 -9.32
CA VAL A 52 -0.89 -4.06 -10.63
C VAL A 52 -1.95 -4.18 -11.71
N ASN A 53 -2.11 -3.12 -12.52
CA ASN A 53 -2.73 -3.20 -13.83
C ASN A 53 -1.64 -3.47 -14.88
N HIS A 54 -1.50 -4.74 -15.25
CA HIS A 54 -0.47 -5.20 -16.18
C HIS A 54 -0.59 -4.67 -17.61
N ASN A 55 -1.72 -4.06 -17.98
CA ASN A 55 -1.86 -3.45 -19.31
C ASN A 55 -1.09 -2.14 -19.43
N PHE A 56 -0.87 -1.44 -18.29
CA PHE A 56 -0.29 -0.10 -18.25
C PHE A 56 0.85 0.04 -17.23
N ASP A 57 1.21 -1.05 -16.54
CA ASP A 57 2.15 -1.06 -15.42
C ASP A 57 1.77 -0.03 -14.34
N GLU A 58 0.47 0.11 -14.07
CA GLU A 58 -0.09 1.06 -13.11
C GLU A 58 -0.48 0.39 -11.80
N ILE A 59 -0.50 1.18 -10.72
CA ILE A 59 -1.20 0.78 -9.50
C ILE A 59 -2.68 1.10 -9.62
N GLU A 60 -3.51 0.13 -9.24
CA GLU A 60 -4.92 0.34 -8.91
C GLU A 60 -5.15 0.20 -7.41
N LEU A 61 -5.98 1.08 -6.84
CA LEU A 61 -6.49 0.98 -5.47
C LEU A 61 -8.01 0.81 -5.49
N LYS A 62 -8.49 -0.26 -4.87
CA LYS A 62 -9.93 -0.53 -4.68
C LYS A 62 -10.23 -0.78 -3.22
N VAL A 63 -11.38 -0.30 -2.75
CA VAL A 63 -11.82 -0.49 -1.36
C VAL A 63 -13.04 -1.41 -1.34
N PHE A 64 -12.96 -2.48 -0.56
CA PHE A 64 -14.01 -3.47 -0.41
C PHE A 64 -14.50 -3.53 1.03
N SER A 65 -15.77 -3.93 1.22
CA SER A 65 -16.36 -4.20 2.54
C SER A 65 -16.02 -5.58 3.10
N SER A 66 -15.43 -6.46 2.29
CA SER A 66 -15.07 -7.84 2.65
C SER A 66 -13.80 -8.26 1.93
N LEU A 67 -13.01 -9.15 2.55
CA LEU A 67 -11.78 -9.67 1.98
C LEU A 67 -12.06 -10.36 0.64
N PRO A 68 -11.36 -10.00 -0.46
CA PRO A 68 -11.56 -10.66 -1.75
C PRO A 68 -11.22 -12.15 -1.71
N ASN A 69 -12.02 -12.98 -2.38
CA ASN A 69 -11.83 -14.45 -2.39
C ASN A 69 -10.44 -14.91 -2.85
N LYS A 70 -9.80 -14.19 -3.78
CA LYS A 70 -8.43 -14.49 -4.23
C LYS A 70 -7.41 -14.44 -3.09
N ALA A 71 -7.62 -13.58 -2.09
CA ALA A 71 -6.72 -13.45 -0.95
C ALA A 71 -6.85 -14.63 0.05
N ILE A 72 -8.00 -15.31 0.06
CA ILE A 72 -8.26 -16.44 0.97
C ILE A 72 -7.41 -17.67 0.59
N GLN A 73 -6.94 -17.74 -0.66
CA GLN A 73 -6.25 -18.92 -1.22
C GLN A 73 -4.73 -18.81 -1.27
N GLN A 74 -4.12 -17.70 -0.81
CA GLN A 74 -2.71 -17.40 -1.05
C GLN A 74 -1.89 -17.15 0.23
N ARG A 75 -0.56 -17.25 0.09
CA ARG A 75 0.42 -17.32 1.18
C ARG A 75 0.45 -16.04 2.02
N TYR A 76 0.20 -16.18 3.32
CA TYR A 76 0.50 -15.18 4.33
C TYR A 76 2.01 -15.03 4.46
N SER A 77 2.53 -13.80 4.30
CA SER A 77 3.92 -13.49 4.62
C SER A 77 3.95 -12.54 5.82
N ASP A 78 4.67 -12.94 6.87
CA ASP A 78 4.84 -12.15 8.09
C ASP A 78 5.77 -10.92 7.89
N ASN A 79 6.34 -10.73 6.70
CA ASN A 79 7.33 -9.70 6.40
C ASN A 79 6.84 -8.26 6.64
N LEU A 80 5.53 -8.04 6.67
CA LEU A 80 4.92 -6.73 6.93
C LEU A 80 4.03 -6.74 8.19
N SER A 81 4.09 -7.79 9.00
CA SER A 81 3.31 -7.90 10.26
C SER A 81 3.57 -6.76 11.24
N SER A 82 4.78 -6.17 11.21
CA SER A 82 5.16 -5.01 12.03
C SER A 82 4.42 -3.73 11.68
N LEU A 83 3.67 -3.70 10.58
CA LEU A 83 2.84 -2.55 10.19
C LEU A 83 1.48 -2.53 10.90
N LYS A 84 1.07 -3.66 11.49
CA LYS A 84 -0.19 -3.75 12.23
C LYS A 84 -0.19 -2.78 13.40
N GLY A 85 -1.28 -2.03 13.52
CA GLY A 85 -1.46 -1.01 14.55
C GLY A 85 -0.90 0.37 14.19
N LEU A 86 -0.12 0.50 13.11
CA LEU A 86 0.32 1.80 12.59
C LEU A 86 -0.84 2.53 11.90
N GLU A 87 -0.76 3.86 11.89
CA GLU A 87 -1.71 4.72 11.19
C GLU A 87 -1.13 5.16 9.85
N ILE A 88 -1.91 5.00 8.77
CA ILE A 88 -1.60 5.58 7.47
C ILE A 88 -2.05 7.04 7.50
N GLY A 89 -1.07 7.94 7.48
CA GLY A 89 -1.33 9.38 7.32
C GLY A 89 -1.45 9.76 5.85
N THR A 90 -0.54 10.62 5.40
CA THR A 90 -0.55 11.12 4.03
C THR A 90 -0.16 10.05 3.02
N MET A 91 -0.84 10.07 1.88
CA MET A 91 -0.55 9.23 0.73
C MET A 91 -0.15 10.09 -0.46
N PHE A 92 0.84 9.63 -1.23
CA PHE A 92 1.31 10.30 -2.44
C PHE A 92 1.31 9.33 -3.62
N ALA A 93 0.89 9.79 -4.78
CA ALA A 93 1.00 9.04 -6.02
C ALA A 93 2.39 9.29 -6.60
N ILE A 94 3.00 8.24 -7.13
CA ILE A 94 4.17 8.33 -8.00
C ILE A 94 3.61 8.26 -9.42
N VAL A 95 3.91 9.29 -10.20
CA VAL A 95 3.38 9.45 -11.56
C VAL A 95 4.56 9.49 -12.50
N ASN A 96 4.56 8.60 -13.49
CA ASN A 96 5.63 8.53 -14.47
C ASN A 96 5.52 9.64 -15.53
N GLU A 97 6.52 9.72 -16.41
CA GLU A 97 6.60 10.73 -17.48
C GLU A 97 5.41 10.69 -18.46
N ARG A 98 4.69 9.56 -18.52
CA ARG A 98 3.52 9.36 -19.38
C ARG A 98 2.20 9.74 -18.69
N GLY A 99 2.25 10.17 -17.43
CA GLY A 99 1.09 10.58 -16.63
C GLY A 99 0.34 9.42 -15.95
N TYR A 100 0.90 8.21 -16.00
CA TYR A 100 0.36 7.01 -15.37
C TYR A 100 0.83 6.89 -13.92
N THR A 101 -0.02 6.37 -13.03
CA THR A 101 0.34 6.18 -11.62
C THR A 101 1.06 4.85 -11.44
N ASP A 102 2.39 4.87 -11.45
CA ASP A 102 3.22 3.67 -11.31
C ASP A 102 3.48 3.29 -9.85
N GLY A 103 3.13 4.15 -8.89
CA GLY A 103 3.43 3.90 -7.49
C GLY A 103 2.60 4.70 -6.50
N ILE A 104 2.68 4.31 -5.24
CA ILE A 104 2.16 5.06 -4.10
C ILE A 104 3.16 5.07 -2.95
N LYS A 105 3.19 6.17 -2.19
CA LYS A 105 3.90 6.29 -0.92
C LYS A 105 2.91 6.50 0.20
N LEU A 106 3.06 5.74 1.29
CA LEU A 106 2.22 5.80 2.49
C LEU A 106 3.10 6.26 3.65
N MET A 107 2.79 7.40 4.26
CA MET A 107 3.42 7.80 5.51
C MET A 107 2.78 7.04 6.67
N LEU A 108 3.60 6.33 7.43
CA LEU A 108 3.15 5.52 8.56
C LEU A 108 3.54 6.19 9.88
N TYR A 109 2.61 6.16 10.83
CA TYR A 109 2.77 6.77 12.15
C TYR A 109 2.51 5.73 13.24
N ASP A 110 3.37 5.71 14.25
CA ASP A 110 3.22 4.90 15.46
C ASP A 110 2.79 5.79 16.63
N HIS A 111 1.49 5.73 16.94
CA HIS A 111 0.89 6.43 18.06
C HIS A 111 0.76 5.57 19.32
N SER A 112 1.39 4.39 19.39
CA SER A 112 1.33 3.52 20.58
C SER A 112 1.98 4.18 21.81
N LEU A 113 2.97 5.05 21.60
CA LEU A 113 3.72 5.76 22.64
C LEU A 113 3.22 7.20 22.86
N LYS A 114 1.90 7.38 22.99
CA LYS A 114 1.22 8.70 23.14
C LYS A 114 1.82 9.63 24.21
N GLU A 115 2.58 9.10 25.16
CA GLU A 115 3.18 9.85 26.26
C GLU A 115 4.52 10.52 25.92
N SER A 116 5.17 10.13 24.82
CA SER A 116 6.42 10.78 24.40
C SER A 116 6.12 11.96 23.48
N LYS A 117 6.61 13.16 23.80
CA LYS A 117 6.53 14.37 22.94
C LYS A 117 7.32 14.25 21.61
N ARG A 118 7.58 13.02 21.14
CA ARG A 118 8.32 12.74 19.92
C ARG A 118 7.38 12.69 18.73
N ASN A 119 7.92 13.02 17.57
CA ASN A 119 7.22 12.89 16.30
C ASN A 119 6.75 11.43 16.14
N PRO A 120 5.45 11.16 15.94
CA PRO A 120 4.91 9.80 15.78
C PRO A 120 5.29 9.16 14.44
N PHE A 121 5.95 9.89 13.54
CA PHE A 121 6.40 9.36 12.26
C PHE A 121 7.29 8.11 12.44
N PHE A 122 6.89 7.03 11.80
CA PHE A 122 7.56 5.73 11.87
C PHE A 122 8.42 5.48 10.62
N ALA A 123 7.81 5.50 9.44
CA ALA A 123 8.46 5.21 8.16
C ALA A 123 7.59 5.64 6.98
N VAL A 124 8.16 5.59 5.77
CA VAL A 124 7.42 5.63 4.51
C VAL A 124 7.45 4.24 3.88
N LEU A 125 6.26 3.71 3.58
CA LEU A 125 6.09 2.52 2.76
C LEU A 125 5.86 2.98 1.31
N THR A 126 6.78 2.62 0.42
CA THR A 126 6.66 2.86 -1.01
C THR A 126 6.23 1.56 -1.68
N ILE A 127 5.25 1.62 -2.57
CA ILE A 127 4.75 0.50 -3.36
C ILE A 127 4.78 0.93 -4.82
N VAL A 128 5.33 0.10 -5.71
CA VAL A 128 5.49 0.41 -7.14
C VAL A 128 5.02 -0.78 -7.97
N ALA A 129 4.27 -0.51 -9.03
CA ALA A 129 3.90 -1.47 -10.04
C ALA A 129 5.06 -1.67 -11.02
N LEU A 130 5.45 -2.93 -11.22
CA LEU A 130 6.33 -3.35 -12.30
C LEU A 130 5.62 -4.40 -13.15
N ALA A 131 6.16 -4.68 -14.33
CA ALA A 131 5.69 -5.77 -15.19
C ALA A 131 5.69 -7.12 -14.46
N SER A 132 6.61 -7.31 -13.51
CA SER A 132 6.73 -8.50 -12.66
C SER A 132 5.88 -8.42 -11.38
N GLY A 133 4.87 -7.56 -11.28
CA GLY A 133 4.07 -7.40 -10.06
C GLY A 133 4.50 -6.22 -9.17
N LEU A 134 3.97 -6.19 -7.95
CA LEU A 134 4.24 -5.14 -6.97
C LEU A 134 5.62 -5.33 -6.33
N GLN A 135 6.38 -4.25 -6.30
CA GLN A 135 7.51 -4.10 -5.40
C GLN A 135 7.15 -3.15 -4.26
N TYR A 136 7.74 -3.37 -3.09
CA TYR A 136 7.52 -2.49 -1.95
C TYR A 136 8.80 -2.32 -1.13
N GLU A 137 8.94 -1.15 -0.51
CA GLU A 137 10.07 -0.80 0.32
C GLU A 137 9.63 0.03 1.53
N LEU A 138 10.14 -0.32 2.72
CA LEU A 138 9.90 0.43 3.95
C LEU A 138 11.19 1.14 4.39
N ARG A 139 11.18 2.47 4.43
CA ARG A 139 12.32 3.28 4.89
C ARG A 139 11.94 4.26 5.98
N LYS A 140 12.80 4.39 7.01
CA LYS A 140 12.66 5.41 8.06
C LYS A 140 12.96 6.82 7.58
N THR A 141 13.85 6.98 6.60
CA THR A 141 14.07 8.26 5.95
C THR A 141 12.99 8.42 4.90
N GLY A 142 12.02 9.31 5.11
CA GLY A 142 11.14 9.75 4.03
C GLY A 142 11.99 10.20 2.85
N VAL A 143 11.57 9.82 1.63
CA VAL A 143 12.34 10.04 0.39
C VAL A 143 12.68 11.52 0.16
N ASP A 144 11.94 12.43 0.80
CA ASP A 144 12.11 13.88 0.70
C ASP A 144 13.39 14.42 1.34
N THR A 145 14.19 13.58 2.03
CA THR A 145 15.52 14.00 2.51
C THR A 145 16.56 14.11 1.38
N TYR A 146 16.26 13.57 0.18
CA TYR A 146 17.17 13.56 -0.97
C TYR A 146 16.64 14.31 -2.19
N LEU A 147 15.48 14.96 -2.08
CA LEU A 147 14.94 15.87 -3.09
C LEU A 147 15.24 17.31 -2.64
N ILE A 148 16.52 17.70 -2.74
CA ILE A 148 16.97 19.11 -2.70
C ILE A 148 17.26 19.54 -4.13
#